data_AF-A0A101WMI4-F1
#
_entry.id   AF-A0A101WMI4-F1
#
_cell.length_a   1.000
_cell.length_b   1.000
_cell.length_c   1.000
_cell.angle_alpha   90.00
_cell.angle_beta   90.00
_cell.angle_gamma   90.00
#
_symmetry.space_group_name_H-M   'P 1'
#
loop_
_entity.id
_entity.type
_entity.pdbx_description
1 polymer ?
#
loop_
_entity_poly.entity_id
_entity_poly.type
_entity_poly.pdbx_seq_one_letter_code
_entity_poly.pdbx_strand_id
1 'polypeptide(L)' 'MLSNDRVRRDLINYLREFGVKNKFIAKKVDLSDVTISLFLSSQRDIAQDKLEKIDRLINGNHIFLSKN' A
#
# COMPACT_ATOMS: atom_id res chain seq x y z
N MET A 1 -13.66 6.02 7.32
CA MET A 1 -12.23 6.31 7.58
C MET A 1 -11.47 4.99 7.64
N LEU A 2 -10.30 4.91 7.01
CA LEU A 2 -9.52 3.67 6.95
C LEU A 2 -8.57 3.59 8.14
N SER A 3 -8.30 2.38 8.62
CA SER A 3 -7.29 2.14 9.65
C SER A 3 -5.91 1.98 9.02
N ASN A 4 -4.92 2.71 9.56
CA ASN A 4 -3.50 2.54 9.18
C ASN A 4 -3.05 1.09 9.36
N ASP A 5 -3.41 0.44 10.47
CA ASP A 5 -3.01 -0.94 10.76
C ASP A 5 -3.56 -1.93 9.74
N ARG A 6 -4.83 -1.76 9.34
CA ARG A 6 -5.44 -2.59 8.31
C ARG A 6 -4.70 -2.45 6.98
N VAL A 7 -4.58 -1.21 6.48
CA VAL A 7 -3.96 -0.96 5.16
C VAL A 7 -2.48 -1.36 5.17
N ARG A 8 -1.77 -1.19 6.29
CA ARG A 8 -0.38 -1.63 6.44
C ARG A 8 -0.25 -3.13 6.26
N ARG A 9 -1.07 -3.91 6.96
CA ARG A 9 -1.07 -5.37 6.86
C ARG A 9 -1.40 -5.83 5.44
N ASP A 10 -2.44 -5.26 4.85
CA ASP A 10 -2.89 -5.61 3.50
C ASP A 10 -1.79 -5.27 2.46
N LEU A 11 -1.11 -4.13 2.62
CA LEU A 11 0.02 -3.74 1.77
C LEU A 11 1.21 -4.69 1.93
N ILE A 12 1.56 -5.09 3.16
CA ILE A 12 2.64 -6.06 3.40
C ILE A 12 2.36 -7.38 2.66
N ASN A 13 1.11 -7.86 2.72
CA ASN A 13 0.70 -9.08 2.04
C ASN A 13 0.81 -8.93 0.52
N TYR A 14 0.28 -7.84 -0.03
CA TYR A 14 0.38 -7.53 -1.46
C TYR A 14 1.84 -7.49 -1.96
N LEU A 15 2.75 -6.84 -1.22
CA LEU A 15 4.15 -6.76 -1.60
C LEU A 15 4.82 -8.13 -1.64
N ARG A 16 4.47 -9.02 -0.70
CA ARG A 16 4.98 -10.40 -0.63
C ARG A 16 4.41 -11.28 -1.74
N GLU A 17 3.10 -11.21 -1.97
CA GLU A 17 2.39 -12.02 -2.96
C GLU A 17 2.86 -11.69 -4.39
N PHE A 18 3.00 -10.40 -4.72
CA PHE A 18 3.31 -9.95 -6.08
C PHE A 18 4.77 -9.57 -6.31
N GLY A 19 5.65 -9.70 -5.31
CA GLY A 19 7.08 -9.35 -5.43
C GLY A 19 7.34 -7.88 -5.76
N VAL A 20 6.42 -6.99 -5.39
CA VAL A 20 6.47 -5.56 -5.72
C VAL A 20 7.37 -4.84 -4.72
N LYS A 21 8.14 -3.85 -5.20
CA LYS A 21 9.04 -3.03 -4.36
C LYS A 21 8.33 -1.80 -3.79
N ASN A 22 8.72 -1.35 -2.59
CA ASN A 22 8.20 -0.13 -1.94
C ASN A 22 8.19 1.09 -2.88
N LYS A 23 9.27 1.29 -3.64
CA LYS A 23 9.41 2.36 -4.64
C LYS A 23 8.28 2.39 -5.68
N PHE A 24 7.72 1.24 -6.06
CA PHE A 24 6.58 1.18 -6.98
C PHE A 24 5.33 1.78 -6.33
N ILE A 25 5.03 1.38 -5.10
CA ILE A 25 3.89 1.91 -4.34
C ILE A 25 4.05 3.41 -4.13
N ALA A 26 5.23 3.83 -3.66
CA ALA A 26 5.59 5.23 -3.42
C ALA A 26 5.28 6.10 -4.64
N LYS A 27 5.72 5.68 -5.84
CA LYS A 27 5.43 6.38 -7.10
C LYS A 27 3.94 6.43 -7.43
N LYS A 28 3.19 5.36 -7.17
CA LYS A 28 1.75 5.28 -7.49
C LYS A 28 0.88 6.13 -6.59
N VAL A 29 1.28 6.34 -5.33
CA VAL A 29 0.49 7.10 -4.36
C VAL A 29 1.07 8.49 -4.06
N ASP A 30 2.14 8.87 -4.76
CA ASP A 30 2.83 10.15 -4.60
C ASP A 30 3.30 10.35 -3.15
N LEU A 31 4.11 9.39 -2.68
CA LEU A 31 4.82 9.42 -1.40
C LEU A 31 6.30 9.14 -1.63
N SER A 32 7.14 9.52 -0.67
CA SER A 32 8.55 9.13 -0.70
C SER A 32 8.71 7.65 -0.36
N ASP A 33 9.76 7.01 -0.88
CA ASP A 33 10.11 5.62 -0.56
C ASP A 33 10.38 5.44 0.95
N VAL A 34 10.96 6.46 1.58
CA VAL A 34 11.17 6.53 3.02
C VAL A 34 9.84 6.53 3.78
N THR A 35 8.86 7.32 3.33
CA THR A 35 7.52 7.36 3.95
C THR A 35 6.84 5.99 3.91
N ILE A 36 6.90 5.29 2.78
CA ILE A 36 6.36 3.93 2.66
C ILE A 36 7.11 2.96 3.60
N SER A 37 8.43 3.04 3.63
CA SER A 37 9.24 2.17 4.50
C SER A 37 8.96 2.40 5.99
N LEU A 38 8.80 3.65 6.42
CA LEU A 38 8.42 3.99 7.80
C LEU A 38 7.00 3.52 8.12
N PHE A 39 6.08 3.65 7.15
CA PHE A 39 4.70 3.15 7.30
C PHE A 39 4.66 1.64 7.49
N LEU A 40 5.38 0.89 6.67
CA LEU A 40 5.46 -0.58 6.76
C LEU A 40 6.09 -1.06 8.07
N SER A 41 7.02 -0.29 8.63
CA SER A 41 7.67 -0.56 9.92
C SER A 41 6.87 -0.04 11.13
N SER A 42 5.62 0.41 10.94
CA SER A 42 4.76 0.98 11.99
C SER A 42 5.35 2.22 12.70
N GLN A 43 6.32 2.90 12.09
CA GLN A 43 6.96 4.11 12.64
C GLN A 43 6.23 5.39 12.24
N ARG A 44 5.33 5.32 11.26
CA ARG A 44 4.60 6.47 10.74
C ARG A 44 3.23 6.06 10.25
N ASP A 45 2.24 6.88 10.55
CA ASP A 45 0.93 6.80 9.93
C ASP A 45 0.84 7.67 8.68
N ILE A 46 -0.05 7.27 7.76
CA ILE A 46 -0.30 7.95 6.51
C ILE A 46 -1.63 8.71 6.62
N ALA A 47 -1.72 9.85 5.93
CA ALA A 47 -2.95 10.62 5.85
C ALA A 47 -4.05 9.86 5.08
N GLN A 48 -5.31 10.13 5.42
CA GLN A 48 -6.46 9.37 4.94
C GLN A 48 -6.57 9.33 3.40
N ASP A 49 -6.28 10.43 2.71
CA ASP A 49 -6.30 10.52 1.25
C ASP A 49 -5.27 9.58 0.59
N LYS A 50 -4.09 9.46 1.20
CA LYS A 50 -3.01 8.59 0.72
C LYS A 50 -3.27 7.13 1.10
N LEU A 51 -3.85 6.86 2.28
CA LEU A 51 -4.34 5.53 2.69
C LEU A 51 -5.35 4.97 1.69
N GLU A 52 -6.33 5.79 1.27
CA GLU A 52 -7.33 5.39 0.29
C GLU A 52 -6.72 5.07 -1.08
N LYS A 53 -5.67 5.81 -1.49
CA LYS A 53 -4.93 5.49 -2.73
C LYS A 53 -4.19 4.16 -2.63
N ILE A 54 -3.55 3.87 -1.49
CA ILE A 54 -2.89 2.59 -1.24
C ILE A 54 -3.92 1.46 -1.27
N ASP A 55 -5.02 1.61 -0.53
CA ASP A 55 -6.08 0.60 -0.43
C ASP A 55 -6.73 0.29 -1.78
N ARG A 56 -7.02 1.33 -2.59
CA ARG A 56 -7.53 1.15 -3.95
C ARG A 56 -6.52 0.48 -4.87
N LEU A 57 -5.22 0.76 -4.73
CA LEU A 57 -4.18 0.14 -5.54
C LEU A 57 -4.10 -1.36 -5.28
N ILE A 58 -4.09 -1.78 -4.01
CA ILE A 58 -3.94 -3.20 -3.65
C ILE A 58 -5.24 -4.00 -3.87
N ASN A 59 -6.40 -3.44 -3.54
CA ASN A 59 -7.69 -4.12 -3.72
C ASN A 59 -8.24 -4.00 -5.14
N GLY A 60 -7.94 -2.91 -5.84
CA GLY A 60 -8.29 -2.74 -7.24
C GLY A 60 -7.54 -3.71 -8.16
N ASN A 61 -6.28 -4.04 -7.83
CA ASN A 61 -5.49 -5.02 -8.58
C ASN A 61 -6.01 -6.46 -8.40
N HIS A 62 -6.66 -6.81 -7.28
CA HIS A 62 -7.32 -8.12 -7.12
C HIS A 62 -8.41 -8.37 -8.18
N ILE A 63 -9.10 -7.31 -8.65
CA ILE A 63 -10.16 -7.43 -9.65
C ILE A 63 -9.59 -7.75 -11.05
N PHE A 64 -8.37 -7.31 -11.34
CA PHE A 64 -7.73 -7.53 -12.65
C PHE A 64 -6.94 -8.84 -12.73
N LEU A 65 -6.46 -9.38 -11.60
CA LEU A 65 -5.63 -10.59 -11.58
C LEU A 65 -6.42 -11.88 -11.35
N SER A 66 -7.69 -11.81 -10.90
CA SER A 66 -8.58 -12.97 -10.75
C SER A 66 -9.30 -13.38 -12.06
N LYS A 67 -8.92 -12.82 -13.21
CA LYS A 67 -9.53 -13.09 -14.53
C LYS A 67 -8.61 -13.79 -15.54
N ASN A 68 -7.46 -14.31 -15.11
CA ASN A 68 -6.63 -15.18 -15.96
C ASN A 68 -6.52 -16.58 -15.37
#